data_AF-A0A847G1U2-F1
#
_entry.id   AF-A0A847G1U2-F1
#
_cell.length_a   1.000
_cell.length_b   1.000
_cell.length_c   1.000
_cell.angle_alpha   90.00
_cell.angle_beta   90.00
_cell.angle_gamma   90.00
#
_symmetry.space_group_name_H-M   'P 1'
#
loop_
_entity.id
_entity.type
_entity.pdbx_description
1 polymer ?
#
loop_
_entity_poly.entity_id
_entity_poly.type
_entity_poly.pdbx_seq_one_letter_code
_entity_poly.pdbx_strand_id
1 'polypeptide(L)' 'MIKLEFAVEEMIILVDLLDTAISDLRMEIRQTYNRDYRKMLQQRVILLKKLYTSITDRLPEQEPA' A
#
# COMPACT_ATOMS: atom_id res chain seq x y z
N MET A 1 -19.41 7.27 -2.36
CA MET A 1 -18.21 6.48 -2.70
C MET A 1 -17.37 7.35 -3.64
N ILE A 2 -16.15 7.71 -3.27
CA ILE A 2 -15.31 8.57 -4.10
C ILE A 2 -14.67 7.68 -5.18
N LYS A 3 -14.92 7.99 -6.45
CA LYS A 3 -14.25 7.33 -7.58
C LYS A 3 -13.05 8.20 -7.94
N LEU A 4 -11.86 7.68 -7.68
CA LEU A 4 -10.61 8.32 -8.10
C LEU A 4 -10.29 7.79 -9.50
N GLU A 5 -10.13 8.71 -10.44
CA GLU A 5 -9.69 8.40 -11.80
C GLU A 5 -8.21 8.79 -11.88
N PHE A 6 -7.36 7.79 -12.06
CA PHE A 6 -5.91 7.95 -12.15
C PHE A 6 -5.46 7.52 -13.54
N ALA A 7 -4.55 8.28 -14.13
CA ALA A 7 -3.76 7.84 -15.27
C ALA A 7 -2.83 6.69 -14.88
N VAL A 8 -2.30 5.96 -15.88
CA VAL A 8 -1.42 4.81 -15.63
C VAL A 8 -0.17 5.23 -14.86
N GLU A 9 0.42 6.37 -15.20
CA GLU A 9 1.61 6.92 -14.54
C GLU A 9 1.31 7.26 -13.07
N GLU A 10 0.14 7.82 -12.78
CA GLU A 10 -0.30 8.14 -11.42
C GLU A 10 -0.52 6.86 -10.60
N MET A 11 -1.07 5.81 -11.22
CA MET A 11 -1.24 4.50 -10.57
C MET A 11 0.10 3.85 -10.24
N ILE A 12 1.10 3.95 -11.13
CA ILE A 12 2.46 3.43 -10.87
C ILE A 12 3.08 4.15 -9.68
N ILE A 13 3.06 5.49 -9.67
CA ILE A 13 3.58 6.29 -8.54
C ILE A 13 2.85 5.92 -7.24
N LEU A 14 1.53 5.75 -7.29
CA LEU A 14 0.74 5.37 -6.12
C LEU A 14 1.10 3.97 -5.59
N VAL A 15 1.38 3.01 -6.47
CA VAL A 15 1.85 1.68 -6.11
C VAL A 15 3.19 1.75 -5.38
N ASP A 16 4.14 2.55 -5.88
CA ASP A 16 5.46 2.74 -5.25
C ASP A 16 5.34 3.40 -3.87
N LEU A 17 4.47 4.41 -3.75
CA LEU A 17 4.18 5.07 -2.47
C LEU A 17 3.55 4.10 -1.46
N LEU A 18 2.64 3.23 -1.92
CA LEU A 18 2.01 2.22 -1.07
C LEU A 18 3.02 1.17 -0.59
N ASP A 19 3.92 0.70 -1.46
CA ASP A 19 4.95 -0.27 -1.07
C ASP A 19 5.93 0.30 -0.04
N THR A 20 6.36 1.54 -0.26
CA THR A 20 7.20 2.29 0.69
C THR A 20 6.52 2.41 2.05
N ALA A 21 5.26 2.89 2.07
CA ALA A 21 4.50 3.05 3.30
C ALA A 21 4.25 1.72 4.04
N ILE A 22 4.01 0.62 3.30
CA ILE A 22 3.87 -0.71 3.87
C ILE A 22 5.19 -1.17 4.51
N SER A 23 6.32 -0.91 3.87
CA SER A 23 7.65 -1.27 4.37
C SER A 23 7.99 -0.50 5.65
N ASP A 24 7.73 0.80 5.68
CA ASP A 24 7.94 1.64 6.86
C ASP A 24 7.09 1.17 8.06
N LEU A 25 5.80 0.92 7.84
CA LEU A 25 4.92 0.42 8.90
C LEU A 25 5.36 -0.96 9.41
N ARG A 26 5.89 -1.84 8.54
CA ARG A 26 6.45 -3.14 8.98
C ARG A 26 7.67 -2.95 9.87
N MET A 27 8.53 -1.98 9.57
CA MET A 27 9.67 -1.64 10.41
C MET A 27 9.20 -1.09 11.77
N GLU A 28 8.23 -0.18 11.76
CA GLU A 28 7.66 0.41 12.97
C GLU A 28 6.99 -0.66 13.87
N ILE A 29 6.24 -1.60 13.27
CA ILE A 29 5.66 -2.75 13.98
C ILE A 29 6.73 -3.57 14.70
N ARG A 30 7.91 -3.76 14.09
CA ARG A 30 9.01 -4.53 14.71
C ARG A 30 9.61 -3.81 15.91
N GLN A 31 9.60 -2.47 15.88
CA GLN A 31 10.15 -1.61 16.94
C GLN A 31 9.12 -1.26 18.02
N THR A 32 7.84 -1.60 17.84
CA THR A 32 6.76 -1.25 18.75
C THR A 32 6.52 -2.33 19.81
N TYR A 33 6.65 -1.95 21.09
CA TYR A 33 6.33 -2.80 22.25
C TYR A 33 4.91 -2.62 22.78
N ASN A 34 4.28 -1.46 22.55
CA ASN A 34 2.88 -1.23 22.93
C ASN A 34 1.95 -2.10 22.08
N ARG A 35 1.21 -3.02 22.71
CA ARG A 35 0.37 -4.01 22.02
C ARG A 35 -0.75 -3.37 21.20
N ASP A 36 -1.44 -2.38 21.77
CA ASP A 36 -2.58 -1.74 21.11
C ASP A 36 -2.12 -0.90 19.92
N TYR A 37 -1.02 -0.16 20.08
CA TYR A 37 -0.41 0.58 18.99
C TYR A 37 0.06 -0.35 17.87
N ARG A 38 0.73 -1.45 18.21
CA ARG A 38 1.16 -2.48 17.24
C ARG A 38 -0.01 -3.06 16.47
N LYS A 39 -1.14 -3.33 17.15
CA LYS A 39 -2.37 -3.82 16.53
C LYS A 39 -2.95 -2.81 15.54
N MET A 40 -2.96 -1.52 15.91
CA MET A 40 -3.38 -0.44 15.01
C MET A 40 -2.48 -0.36 13.77
N LEU A 41 -1.16 -0.44 13.92
CA LEU A 41 -0.23 -0.46 12.78
C LEU A 41 -0.47 -1.66 11.86
N GLN A 42 -0.71 -2.85 12.42
CA GLN A 42 -1.05 -4.04 11.64
C GLN A 42 -2.33 -3.87 10.82
N GLN A 43 -3.37 -3.24 11.39
CA GLN A 43 -4.61 -2.93 10.69
C GLN A 43 -4.36 -1.97 9.51
N ARG A 44 -3.51 -0.95 9.70
CA ARG A 44 -3.11 -0.03 8.62
C ARG A 44 -2.39 -0.77 7.49
N VAL A 45 -1.43 -1.65 7.81
CA VAL A 45 -0.75 -2.48 6.79
C VAL A 45 -1.73 -3.33 6.00
N ILE A 46 -2.72 -3.94 6.67
CA ILE A 46 -3.75 -4.74 5.99
C ILE A 46 -4.55 -3.88 5.01
N LEU A 47 -4.95 -2.67 5.42
CA LEU A 47 -5.68 -1.75 4.56
C LEU A 47 -4.85 -1.33 3.34
N LEU A 48 -3.59 -0.92 3.56
CA LEU A 48 -2.71 -0.49 2.47
C LEU A 48 -2.41 -1.62 1.50
N LYS A 49 -2.23 -2.87 1.98
CA LYS A 49 -2.08 -4.04 1.11
C LYS A 49 -3.30 -4.27 0.22
N LYS A 50 -4.52 -4.10 0.75
CA LYS A 50 -5.75 -4.22 -0.04
C LYS A 50 -5.81 -3.14 -1.12
N LEU A 51 -5.39 -1.91 -0.80
CA LEU A 51 -5.32 -0.83 -1.78
C LEU A 51 -4.27 -1.11 -2.85
N TYR A 52 -3.07 -1.54 -2.45
CA TYR A 52 -1.99 -1.94 -3.35
C TYR A 52 -2.48 -2.96 -4.36
N THR A 53 -3.04 -4.09 -3.89
CA THR A 53 -3.59 -5.14 -4.76
C THR A 53 -4.69 -4.60 -5.68
N SER A 54 -5.62 -3.81 -5.14
CA SER A 54 -6.70 -3.26 -5.96
C SER A 54 -6.23 -2.30 -7.05
N ILE A 55 -5.07 -1.66 -6.90
CA ILE A 55 -4.50 -0.77 -7.91
C ILE A 55 -3.64 -1.56 -8.89
N THR A 56 -2.81 -2.49 -8.40
CA THR A 56 -1.98 -3.33 -9.27
C THR A 56 -2.82 -4.20 -10.21
N ASP A 57 -3.97 -4.71 -9.76
CA ASP A 57 -4.88 -5.51 -10.60
C ASP A 57 -5.51 -4.70 -11.75
N ARG A 58 -5.41 -3.37 -11.71
CA ARG A 58 -5.92 -2.45 -12.75
C ARG A 58 -4.81 -1.93 -13.67
N LEU A 59 -3.55 -2.14 -13.30
CA LEU A 59 -2.45 -1.76 -14.17
C LEU A 59 -2.40 -2.73 -15.36
N PRO A 60 -2.21 -2.23 -16.59
CA PRO A 60 -1.94 -3.11 -17.73
C PRO A 60 -0.69 -3.94 -17.44
N GLU A 61 -0.67 -5.21 -17.88
CA GLU A 61 0.56 -6.01 -17.85
C GLU A 61 1.66 -5.21 -18.58
N GLN A 62 2.74 -4.88 -17.87
CA GLN A 62 3.90 -4.30 -18.52
C GLN A 62 4.49 -5.38 -19.42
N GLU A 63 4.37 -5.22 -20.75
CA GLU A 63 5.17 -6.02 -21.67
C GLU A 63 6.63 -5.83 -21.29
N PRO A 64 7.40 -6.90 -21.05
CA PRO A 64 8.82 -6.78 -20.81
C PRO A 64 9.46 -6.18 -22.07
N ALA A 65 10.11 -5.03 -21.89
CA ALA A 65 10.95 -4.38 -22.91
C ALA A 65 12.13 -5.26 -23.34
#